data_AF-A0A7V0R3X1-F1
#
_entry.id   AF-A0A7V0R3X1-F1
#
_cell.length_a   1.000
_cell.length_b   1.000
_cell.length_c   1.000
_cell.angle_alpha   90.00
_cell.angle_beta   90.00
_cell.angle_gamma   90.00
#
_symmetry.space_group_name_H-M   'P 1'
#
loop_
_entity.id
_entity.type
_entity.pdbx_description
1 polymer ?
#
loop_
_entity_poly.entity_id
_entity_poly.type
_entity_poly.pdbx_seq_one_letter_code
_entity_poly.pdbx_strand_id
1 'polypeptide(L)'
;MVLIGGWIPSFLFPKSDDPHVGSLDIDLALNFSKIHDDTYQTILNTFLKRGYIQDKEQPFKFFRKVEVEGTGPVNVEIDLMAGEYGGTGKSHRTQTVQDVRARKARGCDLAFDSSIIVSLEGELPEGGKDKVSFKVAGIVPFLVMKGMVMFERMKEKDAYDIFYCVVHFHGGAEELANVFVSHLKNRLVIEGLEKIRSKFISIDHVGPKWVADFLELADREDREIMIRSAYEKVTEFLDILKISEWSEEII
;
A
#
# COMPACT_ATOMS: atom_id res chain seq x y z
N MET A 1 4.18 -13.12 6.55
CA MET A 1 4.60 -11.95 5.75
C MET A 1 3.53 -11.67 4.72
N VAL A 2 3.29 -10.41 4.38
CA VAL A 2 2.30 -9.97 3.39
C VAL A 2 2.90 -8.81 2.61
N LEU A 3 2.83 -8.85 1.28
CA LEU A 3 3.18 -7.70 0.45
C LEU A 3 2.12 -6.62 0.63
N ILE A 4 2.56 -5.38 0.83
CA ILE A 4 1.72 -4.18 0.95
C ILE A 4 2.22 -3.11 -0.04
N GLY A 5 1.69 -1.88 0.03
CA GLY A 5 2.28 -0.74 -0.69
C GLY A 5 1.83 -0.60 -2.15
N GLY A 6 2.63 0.10 -2.96
CA GLY A 6 2.19 0.58 -4.29
C GLY A 6 1.98 -0.49 -5.37
N TRP A 7 2.38 -1.74 -5.13
CA TRP A 7 2.17 -2.86 -6.06
C TRP A 7 0.80 -3.54 -5.93
N ILE A 8 0.09 -3.30 -4.83
CA ILE A 8 -1.17 -4.01 -4.55
C ILE A 8 -2.22 -3.84 -5.66
N PRO A 9 -2.44 -2.64 -6.25
CA PRO A 9 -3.41 -2.50 -7.34
C PRO A 9 -3.10 -3.40 -8.53
N SER A 10 -1.82 -3.59 -8.90
CA SER A 10 -1.40 -4.48 -9.99
C SER A 10 -1.75 -5.95 -9.72
N PHE A 11 -1.82 -6.36 -8.45
CA PHE A 11 -2.21 -7.72 -8.06
C PHE A 11 -3.72 -7.89 -7.86
N LEU A 12 -4.42 -6.84 -7.43
CA LEU A 12 -5.88 -6.86 -7.29
C LEU A 12 -6.58 -6.75 -8.65
N PHE A 13 -5.99 -6.04 -9.60
CA PHE A 13 -6.56 -5.74 -10.91
C PHE A 13 -5.64 -6.14 -12.08
N PRO A 14 -5.19 -7.41 -12.16
CA PRO A 14 -4.14 -7.84 -13.10
C PRO A 14 -4.56 -7.87 -14.58
N LYS A 15 -5.86 -7.68 -14.88
CA LYS A 15 -6.44 -7.71 -16.23
C LYS A 15 -7.10 -6.39 -16.62
N SER A 16 -6.70 -5.28 -16.01
CA SER A 16 -7.21 -3.97 -16.39
C SER A 16 -6.70 -3.56 -17.77
N ASP A 17 -7.57 -3.00 -18.61
CA ASP A 17 -7.20 -2.37 -19.88
C ASP A 17 -6.44 -1.04 -19.68
N ASP A 18 -6.50 -0.48 -18.46
CA ASP A 18 -5.68 0.63 -17.96
C ASP A 18 -4.80 0.12 -16.80
N PRO A 19 -3.59 -0.40 -17.07
CA PRO A 19 -2.73 -0.97 -16.05
C PRO A 19 -2.22 0.08 -15.06
N HIS A 20 -2.23 -0.26 -13.78
CA HIS A 20 -1.65 0.58 -12.73
C HIS A 20 -0.16 0.84 -12.97
N VAL A 21 0.30 2.07 -12.73
CA VAL A 21 1.70 2.52 -12.94
C VAL A 21 2.75 1.74 -12.14
N GLY A 22 2.34 1.07 -11.06
CA GLY A 22 3.20 0.23 -10.22
C GLY A 22 4.01 1.01 -9.20
N SER A 23 5.10 0.43 -8.70
CA SER A 23 5.97 1.03 -7.69
C SER A 23 7.42 0.62 -7.91
N LEU A 24 8.38 1.46 -7.52
CA LEU A 24 9.79 1.07 -7.50
C LEU A 24 10.15 0.30 -6.23
N ASP A 25 9.49 0.66 -5.13
CA ASP A 25 9.72 0.05 -3.82
C ASP A 25 8.79 -1.14 -3.59
N ILE A 26 9.30 -2.14 -2.87
CA ILE A 26 8.58 -3.33 -2.43
C ILE A 26 8.41 -3.27 -0.91
N ASP A 27 7.18 -3.06 -0.44
CA ASP A 27 6.88 -3.01 0.98
C ASP A 27 6.44 -4.37 1.52
N LEU A 28 7.17 -4.94 2.48
CA LEU A 28 6.88 -6.25 3.09
C LEU A 28 6.46 -6.10 4.55
N ALA A 29 5.19 -6.42 4.84
CA ALA A 29 4.68 -6.48 6.20
C ALA A 29 5.10 -7.78 6.91
N LEU A 30 5.79 -7.63 8.03
CA LEU A 30 6.26 -8.70 8.89
C LEU A 30 5.39 -8.79 10.14
N ASN A 31 4.74 -9.95 10.35
CA ASN A 31 4.00 -10.21 11.57
C ASN A 31 4.97 -10.72 12.64
N PHE A 32 5.51 -9.79 13.43
CA PHE A 32 6.49 -10.07 14.48
C PHE A 32 5.98 -11.06 15.54
N SER A 33 4.66 -11.20 15.72
CA SER A 33 4.08 -12.16 16.68
C SER A 33 4.04 -13.61 16.16
N LYS A 34 4.27 -13.80 14.85
CA LYS A 34 4.19 -15.10 14.15
C LYS A 34 5.51 -15.55 13.54
N ILE A 35 6.54 -14.71 13.58
CA ILE A 35 7.87 -15.03 13.07
C ILE A 35 8.75 -15.36 14.28
N HIS A 36 9.21 -16.60 14.35
CA HIS A 36 10.02 -17.10 15.46
C HIS A 36 11.51 -16.84 15.20
N ASP A 37 12.28 -16.63 16.26
CA ASP A 37 13.72 -16.36 16.18
C ASP A 37 14.56 -17.63 15.96
N ASP A 38 13.98 -18.81 16.21
CA ASP A 38 14.66 -20.11 16.10
C ASP A 38 14.67 -20.65 14.66
N THR A 39 15.32 -19.94 13.73
CA THR A 39 15.49 -20.40 12.34
C THR A 39 16.95 -20.47 11.90
N TYR A 40 17.33 -21.55 11.20
CA TYR A 40 18.69 -21.74 10.66
C TYR A 40 19.10 -20.66 9.64
N GLN A 41 18.12 -20.09 8.93
CA GLN A 41 18.30 -18.91 8.10
C GLN A 41 17.38 -17.80 8.61
N THR A 42 17.97 -16.67 8.94
CA THR A 42 17.26 -15.47 9.37
C THR A 42 16.91 -14.59 8.16
N ILE A 43 16.03 -13.61 8.38
CA ILE A 43 15.66 -12.63 7.36
C ILE A 43 16.89 -11.86 6.87
N LEU A 44 17.71 -11.30 7.77
CA LEU A 44 18.91 -10.54 7.37
C LEU A 44 19.88 -11.40 6.56
N ASN A 45 20.18 -12.61 7.03
CA ASN A 45 21.08 -13.52 6.33
C ASN A 45 20.57 -13.87 4.92
N THR A 46 19.25 -14.04 4.77
CA THR A 46 18.61 -14.27 3.46
C THR A 46 18.80 -13.09 2.51
N PHE A 47 18.57 -11.86 2.99
CA PHE A 47 18.81 -10.64 2.19
C PHE A 47 20.28 -10.51 1.76
N LEU A 48 21.21 -10.64 2.70
CA LEU A 48 22.65 -10.51 2.43
C LEU A 48 23.15 -11.56 1.43
N LYS A 49 22.73 -12.83 1.58
CA LYS A 49 23.07 -13.91 0.64
C LYS A 49 22.56 -13.66 -0.77
N ARG A 50 21.46 -12.92 -0.91
CA ARG A 50 20.88 -12.54 -2.21
C ARG A 50 21.44 -11.21 -2.74
N GLY A 51 22.47 -10.65 -2.10
CA GLY A 51 23.15 -9.44 -2.55
C GLY A 51 22.44 -8.13 -2.21
N TYR A 52 21.48 -8.16 -1.27
CA TYR A 52 20.92 -6.93 -0.72
C TYR A 52 21.88 -6.30 0.29
N ILE A 53 21.90 -4.97 0.32
CA ILE A 53 22.65 -4.16 1.27
C ILE A 53 21.64 -3.43 2.15
N GLN A 54 21.79 -3.56 3.46
CA GLN A 54 20.96 -2.84 4.43
C GLN A 54 21.39 -1.38 4.50
N ASP A 55 20.42 -0.47 4.57
CA ASP A 55 20.68 0.95 4.81
C ASP A 55 21.29 1.18 6.20
N LYS A 56 22.24 2.12 6.28
CA LYS A 56 22.95 2.44 7.53
C LYS A 56 22.12 3.30 8.48
N GLU A 57 21.26 4.16 7.94
CA GLU A 57 20.45 5.11 8.71
C GLU A 57 19.05 4.58 8.98
N GLN A 58 18.51 3.79 8.04
CA GLN A 58 17.17 3.24 8.05
C GLN A 58 17.22 1.71 8.05
N PRO A 59 17.38 1.04 9.21
CA PRO A 59 17.64 -0.41 9.29
C PRO A 59 16.49 -1.31 8.79
N PHE A 60 15.39 -0.71 8.37
CA PHE A 60 14.26 -1.39 7.73
C PHE A 60 14.31 -1.36 6.20
N LYS A 61 15.31 -0.70 5.59
CA LYS A 61 15.49 -0.58 4.14
C LYS A 61 16.62 -1.45 3.63
N PHE A 62 16.40 -2.09 2.49
CA PHE A 62 17.35 -2.95 1.83
C PHE A 62 17.39 -2.66 0.33
N PHE A 63 18.59 -2.65 -0.25
CA PHE A 63 18.79 -2.29 -1.65
C PHE A 63 19.55 -3.36 -2.40
N ARG A 64 19.16 -3.62 -3.65
CA ARG A 64 19.91 -4.46 -4.57
C ARG A 64 19.84 -3.89 -5.98
N LYS A 65 20.99 -3.76 -6.64
CA LYS A 65 21.04 -3.51 -8.07
C LYS A 65 20.86 -4.82 -8.83
N VAL A 66 19.90 -4.84 -9.75
CA VAL A 66 19.57 -6.00 -10.57
C VAL A 66 19.72 -5.59 -12.02
N GLU A 67 20.50 -6.33 -12.79
CA GLU A 67 20.57 -6.16 -14.24
C GLU A 67 19.29 -6.69 -14.87
N VAL A 68 18.61 -5.85 -15.64
CA VAL A 68 17.39 -6.21 -16.37
C VAL A 68 17.65 -5.99 -17.85
N GLU A 69 17.43 -7.05 -18.64
CA GLU A 69 17.66 -7.02 -20.08
C GLU A 69 16.79 -5.93 -20.73
N GLY A 70 17.43 -5.07 -21.53
CA GLY A 70 16.75 -4.00 -22.27
C GLY A 70 16.50 -2.70 -21.50
N THR A 71 16.67 -2.65 -20.17
CA THR A 71 16.45 -1.42 -19.37
C THR A 71 17.68 -0.96 -18.58
N GLY A 72 18.73 -1.76 -18.53
CA GLY A 72 19.92 -1.49 -17.70
C GLY A 72 19.68 -1.80 -16.22
N PRO A 73 20.62 -1.44 -15.33
CA PRO A 73 20.55 -1.79 -13.92
C PRO A 73 19.40 -1.07 -13.22
N VAL A 74 18.52 -1.83 -12.60
CA VAL A 74 17.42 -1.35 -11.76
C VAL A 74 17.81 -1.44 -10.30
N ASN A 75 17.60 -0.38 -9.53
CA ASN A 75 17.78 -0.40 -8.08
C ASN A 75 16.48 -0.85 -7.42
N VAL A 76 16.46 -2.06 -6.88
CA VAL A 76 15.33 -2.61 -6.13
C VAL A 76 15.47 -2.20 -4.67
N GLU A 77 14.46 -1.50 -4.15
CA GLU A 77 14.33 -1.13 -2.75
C GLU A 77 13.28 -2.01 -2.07
N ILE A 78 13.61 -2.53 -0.89
CA ILE A 78 12.70 -3.30 -0.04
C ILE A 78 12.58 -2.60 1.30
N ASP A 79 11.35 -2.20 1.64
CA ASP A 79 10.99 -1.60 2.91
C ASP A 79 10.29 -2.65 3.80
N LEU A 80 10.91 -2.99 4.93
CA LEU A 80 10.33 -3.88 5.92
C LEU A 80 9.39 -3.10 6.84
N MET A 81 8.13 -3.52 6.87
CA MET A 81 7.07 -2.86 7.60
C MET A 81 6.50 -3.80 8.68
N ALA A 82 5.95 -3.23 9.74
CA ALA A 82 5.30 -4.00 10.79
C ALA A 82 4.10 -3.23 11.36
N GLY A 83 3.24 -3.98 12.03
CA GLY A 83 2.15 -3.45 12.83
C GLY A 83 2.61 -2.39 13.84
N GLU A 84 1.77 -1.39 14.05
CA GLU A 84 2.02 -0.32 15.02
C GLU A 84 1.88 -0.83 16.47
N TYR A 85 0.98 -1.80 16.65
CA TYR A 85 0.57 -2.30 17.95
C TYR A 85 1.32 -3.57 18.36
N GLY A 86 1.47 -3.77 19.67
CA GLY A 86 2.25 -4.87 20.24
C GLY A 86 3.78 -4.70 20.05
N GLY A 87 4.54 -5.69 20.50
CA GLY A 87 6.01 -5.67 20.39
C GLY A 87 6.67 -4.52 21.16
N THR A 88 7.50 -3.74 20.48
CA THR A 88 8.20 -2.59 21.07
C THR A 88 7.23 -1.48 21.47
N GLY A 89 7.60 -0.65 22.45
CA GLY A 89 6.75 0.44 22.95
C GLY A 89 6.41 1.52 21.89
N LYS A 90 5.42 2.37 22.19
CA LYS A 90 4.99 3.48 21.31
C LYS A 90 6.09 4.51 21.01
N SER A 91 7.06 4.66 21.91
CA SER A 91 8.23 5.53 21.73
C SER A 91 9.20 5.03 20.65
N HIS A 92 9.09 3.77 20.23
CA HIS A 92 9.92 3.19 19.19
C HIS A 92 9.19 3.16 17.84
N ARG A 93 9.85 3.70 16.81
CA ARG A 93 9.35 3.73 15.43
C ARG A 93 9.46 2.40 14.68
N THR A 94 10.10 1.39 15.28
CA THR A 94 10.38 0.10 14.64
C THR A 94 10.11 -1.08 15.60
N GLN A 95 9.70 -2.21 15.02
CA GLN A 95 9.63 -3.51 15.68
C GLN A 95 10.94 -4.29 15.45
N THR A 96 11.33 -5.12 16.41
CA THR A 96 12.32 -6.19 16.17
C THR A 96 11.60 -7.39 15.57
N VAL A 97 12.14 -7.96 14.50
CA VAL A 97 11.69 -9.24 13.93
C VAL A 97 12.92 -10.05 13.61
N GLN A 98 13.20 -11.14 14.34
CA GLN A 98 14.50 -11.81 14.27
C GLN A 98 15.67 -10.82 14.40
N ASP A 99 16.56 -10.82 13.43
CA ASP A 99 17.75 -9.99 13.35
C ASP A 99 17.57 -8.73 12.49
N VAL A 100 16.33 -8.38 12.12
CA VAL A 100 16.02 -7.15 11.37
C VAL A 100 15.12 -6.19 12.16
N ARG A 101 15.06 -4.95 11.68
CA ARG A 101 14.11 -3.94 12.15
C ARG A 101 13.06 -3.70 11.08
N ALA A 102 11.80 -3.63 11.47
CA ALA A 102 10.69 -3.28 10.59
C ALA A 102 10.04 -1.99 11.06
N ARG A 103 9.74 -1.06 10.15
CA ARG A 103 9.11 0.22 10.47
C ARG A 103 7.65 0.03 10.84
N LYS A 104 7.23 0.61 11.96
CA LYS A 104 5.83 0.63 12.35
C LYS A 104 5.02 1.46 11.34
N ALA A 105 3.93 0.89 10.85
CA ALA A 105 2.94 1.59 10.05
C ALA A 105 1.55 1.38 10.63
N ARG A 106 0.84 2.49 10.82
CA ARG A 106 -0.54 2.49 11.25
C ARG A 106 -1.43 1.83 10.21
N GLY A 107 -2.31 0.92 10.64
CA GLY A 107 -3.17 0.12 9.75
C GLY A 107 -2.48 -1.11 9.13
N CYS A 108 -1.16 -1.27 9.27
CA CYS A 108 -0.42 -2.41 8.72
C CYS A 108 -0.89 -3.77 9.28
N ASP A 109 -1.30 -3.81 10.55
CA ASP A 109 -1.84 -5.01 11.19
C ASP A 109 -3.02 -5.64 10.43
N LEU A 110 -3.85 -4.80 9.79
CA LEU A 110 -5.02 -5.24 9.02
C LEU A 110 -4.63 -6.12 7.83
N ALA A 111 -3.42 -5.95 7.28
CA ALA A 111 -2.94 -6.75 6.16
C ALA A 111 -2.72 -8.22 6.54
N PHE A 112 -2.51 -8.53 7.82
CA PHE A 112 -2.35 -9.91 8.27
C PHE A 112 -3.69 -10.67 8.36
N ASP A 113 -4.77 -9.94 8.62
CA ASP A 113 -6.14 -10.49 8.74
C ASP A 113 -6.87 -10.50 7.40
N SER A 114 -6.54 -9.57 6.50
CA SER A 114 -7.13 -9.45 5.16
C SER A 114 -6.05 -9.46 4.09
N SER A 115 -5.75 -10.65 3.58
CA SER A 115 -4.79 -10.86 2.49
C SER A 115 -5.33 -11.89 1.51
N ILE A 116 -4.98 -11.72 0.23
CA ILE A 116 -5.20 -12.72 -0.81
C ILE A 116 -3.89 -13.42 -1.16
N ILE A 117 -3.98 -14.66 -1.66
CA ILE A 117 -2.82 -15.37 -2.20
C ILE A 117 -2.81 -15.13 -3.70
N VAL A 118 -1.70 -14.60 -4.21
CA VAL A 118 -1.46 -14.44 -5.65
C VAL A 118 -0.33 -15.36 -6.08
N SER A 119 -0.31 -15.72 -7.36
CA SER A 119 0.80 -16.45 -7.95
C SER A 119 1.40 -15.66 -9.09
N LEU A 120 2.72 -15.47 -9.06
CA LEU A 120 3.50 -14.82 -10.09
C LEU A 120 4.43 -15.84 -10.72
N GLU A 121 4.47 -15.88 -12.04
CA GLU A 121 5.39 -16.69 -12.83
C GLU A 121 6.26 -15.76 -13.65
N GLY A 122 7.56 -16.01 -13.67
CA GLY A 122 8.52 -15.15 -14.35
C GLY A 122 9.90 -15.78 -14.46
N GLU A 123 10.77 -15.12 -15.20
CA GLU A 123 12.19 -15.48 -15.30
C GLU A 123 12.97 -14.68 -14.26
N LEU A 124 13.78 -15.38 -13.46
CA LEU A 124 14.68 -14.76 -12.51
C LEU A 124 15.83 -14.07 -13.24
N PRO A 125 16.50 -13.08 -12.63
CA PRO A 125 17.66 -12.41 -13.25
C PRO A 125 18.81 -13.34 -13.67
N GLU A 126 18.84 -14.57 -13.14
CA GLU A 126 19.83 -15.61 -13.43
C GLU A 126 19.34 -16.62 -14.52
N GLY A 127 18.21 -16.35 -15.17
CA GLY A 127 17.66 -17.12 -16.31
C GLY A 127 16.73 -18.29 -15.94
N GLY A 128 16.57 -18.60 -14.66
CA GLY A 128 15.66 -19.66 -14.21
C GLY A 128 14.20 -19.19 -14.23
N LYS A 129 13.29 -19.94 -14.87
CA LYS A 129 11.84 -19.73 -14.70
C LYS A 129 11.40 -20.23 -13.35
N ASP A 130 10.62 -19.42 -12.64
CA ASP A 130 10.08 -19.77 -11.34
C ASP A 130 8.64 -19.30 -11.21
N LYS A 131 7.90 -19.96 -10.32
CA LYS A 131 6.54 -19.60 -9.95
C LYS A 131 6.44 -19.54 -8.43
N VAL A 132 6.10 -18.37 -7.92
CA VAL A 132 5.97 -18.11 -6.49
C VAL A 132 4.54 -17.74 -6.15
N SER A 133 4.02 -18.31 -5.06
CA SER A 133 2.76 -17.87 -4.45
C SER A 133 3.04 -17.15 -3.15
N PHE A 134 2.47 -15.96 -2.99
CA PHE A 134 2.68 -15.11 -1.82
C PHE A 134 1.41 -14.35 -1.44
N LYS A 135 1.39 -13.86 -0.20
CA LYS A 135 0.26 -13.07 0.33
C LYS A 135 0.42 -11.60 -0.07
N VAL A 136 -0.67 -11.01 -0.53
CA VAL A 136 -0.81 -9.60 -0.91
C VAL A 136 -1.95 -9.03 -0.07
N ALA A 137 -1.80 -7.82 0.45
CA ALA A 137 -2.87 -7.14 1.20
C ALA A 137 -4.14 -7.04 0.34
N GLY A 138 -5.29 -7.30 0.98
CA GLY A 138 -6.58 -7.06 0.34
C GLY A 138 -6.88 -5.57 0.15
N ILE A 139 -7.97 -5.29 -0.54
CA ILE A 139 -8.41 -3.92 -0.84
C ILE A 139 -8.65 -3.08 0.43
N VAL A 140 -9.18 -3.70 1.50
CA VAL A 140 -9.48 -3.03 2.77
C VAL A 140 -8.20 -2.50 3.45
N PRO A 141 -7.21 -3.33 3.82
CA PRO A 141 -5.97 -2.82 4.41
C PRO A 141 -5.24 -1.87 3.47
N PHE A 142 -5.27 -2.09 2.15
CA PHE A 142 -4.64 -1.21 1.19
C PHE A 142 -5.19 0.22 1.25
N LEU A 143 -6.50 0.40 1.06
CA LEU A 143 -7.13 1.72 1.09
C LEU A 143 -6.99 2.39 2.46
N VAL A 144 -7.14 1.63 3.55
CA VAL A 144 -6.95 2.17 4.91
C VAL A 144 -5.53 2.72 5.09
N MET A 145 -4.51 1.96 4.72
CA MET A 145 -3.11 2.41 4.82
C MET A 145 -2.84 3.61 3.90
N LYS A 146 -3.43 3.65 2.71
CA LYS A 146 -3.35 4.81 1.82
C LYS A 146 -3.97 6.06 2.44
N GLY A 147 -5.13 5.93 3.08
CA GLY A 147 -5.77 7.01 3.83
C GLY A 147 -4.87 7.56 4.94
N MET A 148 -4.26 6.68 5.75
CA MET A 148 -3.32 7.08 6.80
C MET A 148 -2.13 7.87 6.23
N VAL A 149 -1.48 7.29 5.23
CA VAL A 149 -0.24 7.85 4.65
C VAL A 149 -0.53 9.15 3.89
N MET A 150 -1.59 9.20 3.08
CA MET A 150 -2.01 10.39 2.34
C MET A 150 -2.22 11.57 3.29
N PHE A 151 -2.82 11.33 4.45
CA PHE A 151 -3.08 12.36 5.45
C PHE A 151 -1.80 12.93 6.08
N GLU A 152 -0.77 12.10 6.28
CA GLU A 152 0.48 12.48 6.94
C GLU A 152 1.51 13.12 5.99
N ARG A 153 1.74 12.52 4.82
CA ARG A 153 2.85 12.92 3.92
C ARG A 153 2.43 13.72 2.70
N MET A 154 1.12 13.78 2.41
CA MET A 154 0.54 14.60 1.34
C MET A 154 1.22 14.40 -0.04
N LYS A 155 1.35 13.14 -0.49
CA LYS A 155 1.90 12.79 -1.83
C LYS A 155 0.78 12.49 -2.83
N GLU A 156 0.90 13.04 -4.03
CA GLU A 156 -0.11 12.95 -5.10
C GLU A 156 -0.48 11.51 -5.47
N LYS A 157 0.53 10.63 -5.58
CA LYS A 157 0.35 9.21 -5.89
C LYS A 157 -0.64 8.50 -4.96
N ASP A 158 -0.69 8.86 -3.68
CA ASP A 158 -1.59 8.18 -2.75
C ASP A 158 -3.07 8.46 -3.08
N ALA A 159 -3.39 9.66 -3.59
CA ALA A 159 -4.72 9.99 -4.07
C ALA A 159 -5.05 9.24 -5.36
N TYR A 160 -4.09 9.15 -6.29
CA TYR A 160 -4.23 8.34 -7.51
C TYR A 160 -4.50 6.86 -7.18
N ASP A 161 -3.70 6.25 -6.30
CA ASP A 161 -3.84 4.84 -5.93
C ASP A 161 -5.25 4.55 -5.34
N ILE A 162 -5.78 5.46 -4.50
CA ILE A 162 -7.14 5.37 -3.95
C ILE A 162 -8.17 5.44 -5.07
N PHE A 163 -8.10 6.48 -5.90
CA PHE A 163 -9.03 6.68 -7.01
C PHE A 163 -9.01 5.49 -7.98
N TYR A 164 -7.82 5.06 -8.38
CA TYR A 164 -7.61 3.92 -9.26
C TYR A 164 -8.31 2.68 -8.73
N CYS A 165 -8.11 2.35 -7.45
CA CYS A 165 -8.74 1.18 -6.84
C CYS A 165 -10.25 1.28 -6.77
N VAL A 166 -10.81 2.47 -6.50
CA VAL A 166 -12.27 2.67 -6.46
C VAL A 166 -12.88 2.48 -7.86
N VAL A 167 -12.24 3.01 -8.90
CA VAL A 167 -12.72 2.92 -10.29
C VAL A 167 -12.58 1.52 -10.87
N HIS A 168 -11.48 0.83 -10.56
CA HIS A 168 -11.17 -0.49 -11.10
C HIS A 168 -11.74 -1.65 -10.28
N PHE A 169 -12.38 -1.37 -9.14
CA PHE A 169 -13.02 -2.41 -8.36
C PHE A 169 -14.17 -3.05 -9.13
N HIS A 170 -14.11 -4.38 -9.29
CA HIS A 170 -15.17 -5.11 -9.99
C HIS A 170 -16.50 -4.98 -9.22
N GLY A 171 -17.56 -4.58 -9.92
CA GLY A 171 -18.86 -4.27 -9.30
C GLY A 171 -19.00 -2.82 -8.81
N GLY A 172 -17.97 -1.98 -8.98
CA GLY A 172 -18.01 -0.55 -8.68
C GLY A 172 -18.08 -0.22 -7.19
N ALA A 173 -18.51 1.02 -6.89
CA ALA A 173 -18.50 1.57 -5.54
C ALA A 173 -19.40 0.81 -4.55
N GLU A 174 -20.55 0.29 -4.99
CA GLU A 174 -21.46 -0.49 -4.15
C GLU A 174 -20.82 -1.79 -3.69
N GLU A 175 -20.22 -2.57 -4.59
CA GLU A 175 -19.57 -3.82 -4.23
C GLU A 175 -18.31 -3.59 -3.40
N LEU A 176 -17.55 -2.53 -3.72
CA LEU A 176 -16.44 -2.11 -2.88
C LEU A 176 -16.92 -1.78 -1.46
N ALA A 177 -17.99 -1.02 -1.30
CA ALA A 177 -18.56 -0.71 0.00
C ALA A 177 -19.04 -1.97 0.74
N ASN A 178 -19.68 -2.93 0.05
CA ASN A 178 -20.09 -4.20 0.65
C ASN A 178 -18.91 -4.96 1.29
N VAL A 179 -17.75 -4.96 0.65
CA VAL A 179 -16.53 -5.56 1.23
C VAL A 179 -16.17 -4.90 2.56
N PHE A 180 -16.32 -3.59 2.69
CA PHE A 180 -15.99 -2.84 3.90
C PHE A 180 -16.99 -3.03 5.06
N VAL A 181 -18.26 -3.37 4.79
CA VAL A 181 -19.32 -3.45 5.81
C VAL A 181 -18.91 -4.30 7.02
N SER A 182 -18.27 -5.45 6.79
CA SER A 182 -17.84 -6.36 7.87
C SER A 182 -16.67 -5.82 8.71
N HIS A 183 -15.97 -4.80 8.21
CA HIS A 183 -14.77 -4.22 8.82
C HIS A 183 -15.01 -2.88 9.53
N LEU A 184 -16.19 -2.27 9.38
CA LEU A 184 -16.52 -0.95 9.95
C LEU A 184 -16.51 -0.90 11.50
N LYS A 185 -16.49 -2.05 12.18
CA LYS A 185 -16.30 -2.10 13.65
C LYS A 185 -14.85 -1.82 14.07
N ASN A 186 -13.90 -1.86 13.14
CA ASN A 186 -12.50 -1.61 13.43
C ASN A 186 -12.20 -0.10 13.29
N ARG A 187 -11.77 0.52 14.39
CA ARG A 187 -11.47 1.97 14.42
C ARG A 187 -10.42 2.40 13.40
N LEU A 188 -9.43 1.56 13.11
CA LEU A 188 -8.40 1.88 12.10
C LEU A 188 -8.99 1.95 10.69
N VAL A 189 -10.02 1.13 10.41
CA VAL A 189 -10.71 1.14 9.12
C VAL A 189 -11.49 2.44 8.97
N ILE A 190 -12.27 2.80 9.99
CA ILE A 190 -13.01 4.07 10.02
C ILE A 190 -12.05 5.25 9.89
N GLU A 191 -11.01 5.33 10.72
CA GLU A 191 -10.01 6.40 10.67
C GLU A 191 -9.35 6.52 9.29
N GLY A 192 -9.00 5.40 8.65
CA GLY A 192 -8.42 5.41 7.30
C GLY A 192 -9.39 6.01 6.28
N LEU A 193 -10.65 5.59 6.30
CA LEU A 193 -11.69 6.10 5.39
C LEU A 193 -12.02 7.57 5.65
N GLU A 194 -12.12 7.99 6.91
CA GLU A 194 -12.36 9.38 7.30
C GLU A 194 -11.22 10.29 6.86
N LYS A 195 -9.97 9.82 6.95
CA LYS A 195 -8.80 10.55 6.44
C LYS A 195 -8.81 10.68 4.91
N ILE A 196 -9.32 9.67 4.19
CA ILE A 196 -9.58 9.81 2.74
C ILE A 196 -10.65 10.86 2.52
N ARG A 197 -11.79 10.76 3.22
CA ARG A 197 -12.91 11.71 3.12
C ARG A 197 -12.45 13.15 3.30
N SER A 198 -11.62 13.45 4.29
CA SER A 198 -11.08 14.80 4.53
C SER A 198 -10.29 15.39 3.36
N LYS A 199 -9.75 14.56 2.46
CA LYS A 199 -9.03 15.04 1.27
C LYS A 199 -9.91 15.12 0.01
N PHE A 200 -11.09 14.52 0.04
CA PHE A 200 -12.04 14.42 -1.07
C PHE A 200 -13.39 15.10 -0.77
N ILE A 201 -13.41 16.15 0.07
CA ILE A 201 -14.66 16.86 0.47
C ILE A 201 -15.32 17.59 -0.70
N SER A 202 -14.53 18.15 -1.62
CA SER A 202 -15.03 18.81 -2.83
C SER A 202 -14.00 18.73 -3.96
N ILE A 203 -14.41 19.09 -5.18
CA ILE A 203 -13.52 19.25 -6.35
C ILE A 203 -12.35 20.21 -6.11
N ASP A 204 -12.50 21.13 -5.15
CA ASP A 204 -11.47 22.13 -4.83
C ASP A 204 -10.41 21.61 -3.84
N HIS A 205 -10.64 20.46 -3.22
CA HIS A 205 -9.71 19.86 -2.28
C HIS A 205 -8.56 19.16 -2.98
N VAL A 206 -7.50 18.88 -2.20
CA VAL A 206 -6.25 18.35 -2.71
C VAL A 206 -6.39 16.96 -3.31
N GLY A 207 -7.26 16.08 -2.78
CA GLY A 207 -7.39 14.70 -3.25
C GLY A 207 -7.71 14.61 -4.75
N PRO A 208 -8.84 15.19 -5.22
CA PRO A 208 -9.19 15.21 -6.63
C PRO A 208 -8.14 15.89 -7.53
N LYS A 209 -7.56 17.00 -7.07
CA LYS A 209 -6.51 17.74 -7.82
C LYS A 209 -5.25 16.91 -8.00
N TRP A 210 -4.81 16.24 -6.93
CA TRP A 210 -3.65 15.37 -6.94
C TRP A 210 -3.77 14.16 -7.85
N VAL A 211 -4.98 13.63 -8.05
CA VAL A 211 -5.19 12.58 -9.06
C VAL A 211 -4.81 13.11 -10.45
N ALA A 212 -5.29 14.31 -10.80
CA ALA A 212 -4.99 14.92 -12.09
C ALA A 212 -3.53 15.38 -12.21
N ASP A 213 -2.94 15.87 -11.11
CA ASP A 213 -1.53 16.27 -11.06
C ASP A 213 -0.61 15.05 -11.22
N PHE A 214 -0.91 13.92 -10.55
CA PHE A 214 -0.15 12.67 -10.69
C PHE A 214 -0.19 12.10 -12.11
N LEU A 215 -1.32 12.25 -12.79
CA LEU A 215 -1.49 11.84 -14.19
C LEU A 215 -0.87 12.83 -15.20
N GLU A 216 -0.27 13.92 -14.72
CA GLU A 216 0.39 14.95 -15.52
C GLU A 216 -0.52 15.53 -16.63
N LEU A 217 -1.82 15.67 -16.34
CA LEU A 217 -2.79 16.18 -17.32
C LEU A 217 -2.55 17.66 -17.61
N ALA A 218 -2.03 17.95 -18.81
CA ALA A 218 -1.69 19.30 -19.25
C ALA A 218 -2.89 20.08 -19.84
N ASP A 219 -3.83 19.38 -20.49
CA ASP A 219 -5.04 20.01 -21.02
C ASP A 219 -6.00 20.38 -19.88
N ARG A 220 -6.57 21.58 -19.96
CA ARG A 220 -7.41 22.13 -18.90
C ARG A 220 -8.76 21.40 -18.80
N GLU A 221 -9.37 21.05 -19.93
CA GLU A 221 -10.67 20.39 -19.96
C GLU A 221 -10.53 18.95 -19.43
N ASP A 222 -9.52 18.21 -19.90
CA ASP A 222 -9.21 16.87 -19.42
C ASP A 222 -8.93 16.87 -17.91
N ARG A 223 -8.19 17.88 -17.42
CA ARG A 223 -7.91 18.06 -16.01
C ARG A 223 -9.17 18.32 -15.19
N GLU A 224 -10.07 19.20 -15.66
CA GLU A 224 -11.34 19.49 -14.99
C GLU A 224 -12.25 18.24 -14.95
N ILE A 225 -12.29 17.45 -16.02
CA ILE A 225 -13.02 16.17 -16.08
C ILE A 225 -12.44 15.17 -15.07
N MET A 226 -11.12 15.00 -15.03
CA MET A 226 -10.46 14.06 -14.12
C MET A 226 -10.69 14.43 -12.66
N ILE A 227 -10.55 15.71 -12.30
CA ILE A 227 -10.82 16.21 -10.94
C ILE A 227 -12.26 15.88 -10.54
N ARG A 228 -13.22 16.14 -11.41
CA ARG A 228 -14.63 15.86 -11.11
C ARG A 228 -14.88 14.36 -10.95
N SER A 229 -14.35 13.54 -11.85
CA SER A 229 -14.45 12.08 -11.78
C SER A 229 -13.84 11.52 -10.50
N ALA A 230 -12.65 11.98 -10.12
CA ALA A 230 -11.96 11.58 -8.91
C ALA A 230 -12.75 11.90 -7.65
N TYR A 231 -13.31 13.11 -7.58
CA TYR A 231 -14.21 13.51 -6.51
C TYR A 231 -15.46 12.60 -6.46
N GLU A 232 -16.23 12.52 -7.56
CA GLU A 232 -17.50 11.80 -7.61
C GLU A 232 -17.33 10.31 -7.28
N LYS A 233 -16.32 9.64 -7.83
CA LYS A 233 -16.11 8.19 -7.61
C LYS A 233 -15.70 7.85 -6.18
N VAL A 234 -14.73 8.60 -5.63
CA VAL A 234 -14.28 8.35 -4.26
C VAL A 234 -15.37 8.71 -3.25
N THR A 235 -16.12 9.80 -3.49
CA THR A 235 -17.21 10.19 -2.59
C THR A 235 -18.42 9.27 -2.66
N GLU A 236 -18.79 8.77 -3.84
CA GLU A 236 -19.83 7.74 -4.01
C GLU A 236 -19.57 6.54 -3.09
N PHE A 237 -18.34 5.99 -3.14
CA PHE A 237 -17.91 4.90 -2.25
C PHE A 237 -18.03 5.26 -0.75
N LEU A 238 -17.54 6.44 -0.35
CA LEU A 238 -17.55 6.88 1.05
C LEU A 238 -18.96 7.20 1.56
N ASP A 239 -19.85 7.70 0.70
CA ASP A 239 -21.24 8.04 1.03
C ASP A 239 -22.08 6.79 1.29
N ILE A 240 -21.87 5.72 0.51
CA ILE A 240 -22.53 4.42 0.75
C ILE A 240 -22.19 3.89 2.15
N LEU A 241 -20.93 4.07 2.57
CA LEU A 241 -20.45 3.71 3.90
C LEU A 241 -20.78 4.73 4.99
N LYS A 242 -21.38 5.87 4.64
CA LYS A 242 -21.72 7.00 5.54
C LYS A 242 -20.51 7.54 6.32
N ILE A 243 -19.37 7.64 5.65
CA ILE A 243 -18.12 8.11 6.25
C ILE A 243 -18.10 9.64 6.33
N SER A 244 -17.82 10.16 7.53
CA SER A 244 -17.59 11.58 7.81
C SER A 244 -16.13 11.98 7.57
N GLU A 245 -15.85 13.29 7.59
CA GLU A 245 -14.46 13.76 7.62
C GLU A 245 -13.78 13.37 8.94
N TRP A 246 -12.46 13.17 8.88
CA TRP A 246 -11.66 12.91 10.06
C TRP A 246 -11.66 14.12 10.99
N SER A 247 -12.17 13.92 12.21
CA SER A 247 -11.93 14.81 13.33
C SER A 247 -10.91 14.17 14.26
N GLU A 248 -9.83 14.88 14.61
CA GLU A 248 -8.99 14.46 15.72
C GLU A 248 -9.85 14.46 17.00
N GLU A 249 -10.28 13.29 17.45
CA GLU A 249 -10.71 13.15 18.84
C GLU A 249 -9.50 13.54 19.69
N ILE A 250 -9.65 14.60 20.48
CA ILE A 250 -8.74 14.95 21.56
C ILE A 250 -8.82 13.78 22.55
N ILE A 251 -7.92 12.81 22.41
CA ILE A 251 -7.72 11.70 23.36
C ILE A 251 -6.53 12.03 24.24
#